data_AF-P0DPY5-F1
#
_entry.id   AF-P0DPY5-F1
#
_cell.length_a   1.000
_cell.length_b   1.000
_cell.length_c   1.000
_cell.angle_alpha   90.00
_cell.angle_beta   90.00
_cell.angle_gamma   90.00
#
_symmetry.space_group_name_H-M   'P 1'
#
loop_
_entity.id
_entity.type
_entity.pdbx_description
1 polymer ?
#
loop_
_entity_poly.entity_id
_entity_poly.type
_entity_poly.pdbx_seq_one_letter_code
_entity_poly.pdbx_strand_id
1 'polypeptide(L)'
;MNKSMIILCAVLFLTYIIEENEALKVEDLPEPESYKRAKELAVKDAKGDKKAEGVAFQILKDNRKDCMTNCKLVPTCHLLSPECCPKQTPVCLQLDVVKSG
;
A
#
# COMPACT_ATOMS: atom_id res chain seq x y z
N MET A 1 -38.09 5.64 10.28
CA MET A 1 -37.15 4.78 9.55
C MET A 1 -37.75 3.40 9.42
N ASN A 2 -37.91 2.88 8.20
CA ASN A 2 -38.50 1.56 7.97
C ASN A 2 -37.51 0.47 8.40
N LYS A 3 -37.98 -0.57 9.11
CA LYS A 3 -37.15 -1.71 9.53
C LYS A 3 -36.35 -2.30 8.37
N SER A 4 -36.94 -2.35 7.17
CA SER A 4 -36.27 -2.84 5.94
C SER A 4 -35.05 -2.01 5.54
N MET A 5 -35.07 -0.67 5.72
CA MET A 5 -33.90 0.18 5.46
C MET A 5 -32.78 -0.13 6.44
N ILE A 6 -33.10 -0.34 7.72
CA ILE A 6 -32.11 -0.68 8.75
C ILE A 6 -31.44 -2.02 8.43
N ILE A 7 -32.23 -3.03 8.04
CA ILE A 7 -31.71 -4.35 7.64
C ILE A 7 -30.81 -4.22 6.40
N LEU A 8 -31.24 -3.48 5.38
CA LEU A 8 -30.44 -3.27 4.17
C LEU A 8 -29.11 -2.58 4.49
N CYS A 9 -29.12 -1.50 5.27
CA CYS A 9 -27.89 -0.82 5.69
C CYS A 9 -26.97 -1.74 6.50
N ALA A 10 -27.53 -2.56 7.40
CA ALA A 10 -26.75 -3.52 8.18
C ALA A 10 -26.09 -4.59 7.29
N VAL A 11 -26.81 -5.12 6.30
CA VAL A 11 -26.26 -6.08 5.33
C VAL A 11 -25.15 -5.44 4.51
N LEU A 12 -25.35 -4.22 3.99
CA LEU A 12 -24.33 -3.49 3.23
C LEU A 12 -23.08 -3.20 4.06
N PHE A 13 -23.25 -2.86 5.34
CA PHE A 13 -22.13 -2.61 6.24
C PHE A 13 -21.36 -3.90 6.54
N LEU A 14 -22.06 -5.02 6.74
CA LEU A 14 -21.42 -6.33 6.95
C LEU A 14 -20.67 -6.80 5.70
N THR A 15 -21.25 -6.67 4.51
CA THR A 15 -20.56 -7.01 3.26
C THR A 15 -19.32 -6.15 3.05
N TYR A 16 -19.40 -4.84 3.33
CA TYR A 16 -18.25 -3.94 3.27
C TYR A 16 -17.13 -4.36 4.24
N ILE A 17 -17.47 -4.71 5.49
CA ILE A 17 -16.49 -5.20 6.47
C ILE A 17 -15.84 -6.51 6.00
N ILE A 18 -16.61 -7.43 5.42
CA ILE A 18 -16.07 -8.70 4.92
C ILE A 18 -15.09 -8.43 3.77
N GLU A 19 -15.47 -7.60 2.80
CA GLU A 19 -14.61 -7.23 1.67
C GLU A 19 -13.30 -6.56 2.13
N GLU A 20 -13.37 -5.63 3.10
CA GLU A 20 -12.19 -4.98 3.68
C GLU A 20 -11.26 -5.93 4.45
N ASN A 21 -11.80 -7.00 5.04
CA ASN A 21 -11.01 -8.00 5.78
C ASN A 21 -10.38 -9.05 4.85
N GLU A 22 -10.97 -9.32 3.69
CA GLU A 22 -10.44 -10.28 2.70
C GLU A 22 -9.49 -9.61 1.70
N ALA A 23 -9.46 -8.28 1.66
CA ALA A 23 -8.59 -7.48 0.83
C ALA A 23 -7.11 -7.61 1.26
N LEU A 24 -6.25 -8.11 0.38
CA LEU A 24 -4.80 -8.12 0.60
C LEU A 24 -4.26 -6.69 0.54
N LYS A 25 -3.67 -6.19 1.63
CA LYS A 25 -3.14 -4.83 1.70
C LYS A 25 -1.66 -4.80 1.38
N VAL A 26 -1.17 -3.64 0.97
CA VAL A 26 0.26 -3.41 0.71
C VAL A 26 1.11 -3.67 1.95
N GLU A 27 0.59 -3.31 3.13
CA GLU A 27 1.22 -3.50 4.43
C GLU A 27 1.34 -4.98 4.84
N ASP A 28 0.53 -5.87 4.26
CA ASP A 28 0.57 -7.31 4.53
C ASP A 28 1.65 -8.02 3.70
N LEU A 29 2.17 -7.36 2.66
CA LEU A 29 3.24 -7.92 1.85
C LEU A 29 4.59 -7.84 2.56
N PRO A 30 5.45 -8.87 2.43
CA PRO A 30 6.81 -8.78 2.90
C PRO A 30 7.54 -7.65 2.17
N GLU A 31 8.24 -6.82 2.94
CA GLU A 31 9.03 -5.73 2.35
C GLU A 31 10.20 -6.30 1.54
N PRO A 32 10.39 -5.86 0.29
CA PRO A 32 11.54 -6.27 -0.50
C PRO A 32 12.83 -5.66 0.04
N GLU A 33 13.95 -6.35 -0.15
CA GLU A 33 15.27 -5.91 0.34
C GLU A 33 15.68 -4.52 -0.17
N SER A 34 15.31 -4.18 -1.41
CA SER A 34 15.52 -2.85 -1.98
C SER A 34 14.77 -1.75 -1.21
N TYR A 35 13.55 -2.03 -0.74
CA TYR A 35 12.78 -1.10 0.08
C TYR A 35 13.37 -0.95 1.48
N LYS A 36 13.81 -2.05 2.11
CA LYS A 36 14.49 -2.00 3.41
C LYS A 36 15.76 -1.15 3.36
N ARG A 37 16.56 -1.31 2.31
CA ARG A 37 17.76 -0.46 2.08
C ARG A 37 17.41 1.02 1.92
N ALA A 38 16.30 1.34 1.23
CA ALA A 38 15.84 2.72 1.12
C ALA A 38 15.48 3.32 2.49
N LYS A 39 14.85 2.53 3.38
CA LYS A 39 14.60 2.95 4.77
C LYS A 39 15.89 3.16 5.55
N GLU A 40 16.87 2.26 5.43
CA GLU A 40 18.17 2.44 6.10
C GLU A 40 18.90 3.71 5.64
N LEU A 41 18.83 4.05 4.36
CA LEU A 41 19.37 5.31 3.83
C LEU A 41 18.61 6.52 4.40
N ALA A 42 17.28 6.47 4.46
CA ALA A 42 16.49 7.54 5.06
C ALA A 42 16.87 7.80 6.54
N VAL A 43 17.15 6.75 7.33
CA VAL A 43 17.64 6.89 8.70
C VAL A 43 19.01 7.58 8.74
N LYS A 44 19.92 7.19 7.85
CA LYS A 44 21.26 7.79 7.76
C LYS A 44 21.20 9.26 7.35
N ASP A 45 20.37 9.59 6.36
CA ASP A 45 20.22 10.94 5.82
C ASP A 45 19.54 11.89 6.83
N ALA A 46 18.65 11.35 7.66
CA ALA A 46 18.02 12.11 8.74
C ALA A 46 19.00 12.51 9.86
N LYS A 47 20.17 11.87 9.97
CA LYS A 47 21.23 12.19 10.95
C LYS A 47 20.73 12.33 12.40
N GLY A 48 19.74 11.52 12.79
CA GLY A 48 19.13 11.53 14.12
C GLY A 48 17.94 12.47 14.29
N ASP A 49 17.59 13.30 13.30
CA ASP A 49 16.34 14.06 13.30
C ASP A 49 15.15 13.12 13.06
N LYS A 50 14.41 12.83 14.14
CA LYS A 50 13.24 11.95 14.11
C LYS A 50 12.08 12.47 13.28
N LYS A 51 11.95 13.80 13.12
CA LYS A 51 10.92 14.37 12.26
C LYS A 51 11.28 14.16 10.80
N ALA A 52 12.54 14.41 10.43
CA ALA A 52 13.03 14.17 9.07
C ALA A 52 12.94 12.67 8.71
N GLU A 53 13.33 11.78 9.63
CA GLU A 53 13.20 10.33 9.47
C GLU A 53 11.74 9.91 9.21
N GLY A 54 10.80 10.41 10.03
CA GLY A 54 9.38 10.12 9.87
C GLY A 54 8.80 10.58 8.52
N VAL A 55 9.20 11.78 8.06
CA VAL A 55 8.78 12.28 6.74
C VAL A 55 9.35 11.41 5.61
N ALA A 56 10.63 11.03 5.70
CA ALA A 56 11.26 10.18 4.69
C ALA A 56 10.61 8.78 4.62
N PHE A 57 10.27 8.18 5.75
CA PHE A 57 9.53 6.91 5.79
C PHE A 57 8.14 7.03 5.19
N GLN A 58 7.42 8.12 5.48
CA GLN A 58 6.10 8.33 4.89
C GLN A 58 6.19 8.45 3.37
N ILE A 59 7.15 9.23 2.85
CA ILE A 59 7.38 9.35 1.39
C ILE A 59 7.70 7.98 0.77
N LEU A 60 8.53 7.16 1.41
CA LEU A 60 8.83 5.81 0.92
C LEU A 60 7.57 4.93 0.91
N LYS A 61 6.74 5.01 1.96
CA LYS A 61 5.49 4.26 2.06
C LYS A 61 4.50 4.67 0.95
N ASP A 62 4.29 5.97 0.77
CA ASP A 62 3.38 6.51 -0.23
C ASP A 62 3.85 6.14 -1.65
N ASN A 63 5.14 6.35 -1.95
CA ASN A 63 5.70 5.95 -3.24
C ASN A 63 5.60 4.45 -3.49
N ARG A 64 5.82 3.59 -2.48
CA ARG A 64 5.64 2.14 -2.64
C ARG A 64 4.20 1.80 -3.03
N LYS A 65 3.22 2.37 -2.33
CA LYS A 65 1.80 2.17 -2.64
C LYS A 65 1.44 2.66 -4.04
N ASP A 66 1.84 3.88 -4.39
CA ASP A 66 1.51 4.49 -5.68
C ASP A 66 2.24 3.81 -6.84
N CYS A 67 3.47 3.32 -6.63
CA CYS A 67 4.18 2.55 -7.64
C CYS A 67 3.46 1.24 -8.00
N MET A 68 2.66 0.66 -7.10
CA MET A 68 1.92 -0.58 -7.39
C MET A 68 0.82 -0.40 -8.44
N THR A 69 0.22 0.79 -8.51
CA THR A 69 -0.80 1.14 -9.51
C THR A 69 -0.19 1.90 -10.69
N ASN A 70 0.91 2.63 -10.48
CA ASN A 70 1.60 3.40 -11.50
C ASN A 70 3.12 3.22 -11.45
N CYS A 71 3.63 2.21 -12.17
CA CYS A 71 5.06 1.93 -12.27
C CYS A 71 5.93 3.04 -12.89
N LYS A 72 5.32 4.07 -13.49
CA LYS A 72 6.04 5.20 -14.11
C LYS A 72 6.10 6.43 -13.20
N LEU A 73 5.56 6.35 -11.98
CA LEU A 73 5.49 7.49 -11.06
C LEU A 73 6.87 8.08 -10.75
N VAL A 74 7.82 7.22 -10.38
CA VAL A 74 9.22 7.57 -10.17
C VAL A 74 10.15 6.56 -10.87
N PRO A 75 11.35 6.96 -11.32
CA PRO A 75 12.26 6.06 -12.04
C PRO A 75 12.63 4.78 -11.26
N THR A 76 12.54 4.84 -9.94
CA THR A 76 12.92 3.77 -9.01
C THR A 76 11.75 2.91 -8.54
N CYS A 77 10.55 3.01 -9.15
CA CYS A 77 9.38 2.21 -8.74
C CYS A 77 9.64 0.70 -8.69
N HIS A 78 10.44 0.17 -9.62
CA HIS A 78 10.85 -1.25 -9.65
C HIS A 78 11.68 -1.68 -8.42
N LEU A 79 12.29 -0.73 -7.70
CA LEU A 79 12.99 -1.00 -6.44
C LEU A 79 12.06 -0.90 -5.24
N LEU A 80 11.05 -0.03 -5.30
CA LEU A 80 10.10 0.15 -4.20
C LEU A 80 9.03 -0.94 -4.20
N SER A 81 8.60 -1.37 -5.38
CA SER A 81 7.49 -2.32 -5.57
C SER A 81 7.82 -3.35 -6.67
N PRO A 82 8.90 -4.14 -6.54
CA PRO A 82 9.29 -5.18 -7.52
C PRO A 82 8.20 -6.23 -7.80
N GLU A 83 7.26 -6.41 -6.89
CA GLU A 83 6.08 -7.27 -7.06
C GLU A 83 5.08 -6.72 -8.10
N CYS A 84 5.09 -5.40 -8.36
CA CYS A 84 4.18 -4.75 -9.30
C CYS A 84 4.91 -4.13 -10.51
N CYS A 85 6.21 -3.85 -10.38
CA CYS A 85 6.99 -3.13 -11.37
C CYS A 85 8.27 -3.87 -11.75
N PRO A 86 8.62 -3.96 -13.05
CA PRO A 86 7.98 -3.28 -14.19
C PRO A 86 6.71 -3.98 -14.72
N LYS A 87 6.41 -5.18 -14.23
CA LYS A 87 5.24 -5.96 -14.62
C LYS A 87 4.47 -6.38 -13.38
N GLN A 88 3.15 -6.32 -13.46
CA GLN A 88 2.29 -6.77 -12.37
C GLN A 88 2.37 -8.29 -12.25
N THR A 89 2.82 -8.76 -11.08
CA THR A 89 2.81 -10.19 -10.74
C THR A 89 1.41 -10.61 -10.27
N PRO A 90 1.12 -11.93 -10.18
CA PRO A 90 -0.16 -12.39 -9.63
C PRO A 90 -0.45 -11.87 -8.22
N VAL A 91 0.58 -11.70 -7.38
CA VAL A 91 0.43 -11.13 -6.03
C VAL A 91 0.00 -9.66 -6.11
N CYS A 92 0.60 -8.89 -7.02
CA CYS A 92 0.21 -7.50 -7.25
C CYS A 92 -1.27 -7.36 -7.62
N LEU A 93 -1.78 -8.22 -8.50
CA LEU A 93 -3.18 -8.19 -8.94
C LEU A 93 -4.18 -8.57 -7.84
N GLN A 94 -3.70 -9.16 -6.73
CA GLN A 94 -4.54 -9.48 -5.57
C GLN A 94 -4.73 -8.30 -4.63
N LEU A 95 -3.86 -7.28 -4.71
CA LEU A 95 -3.87 -6.11 -3.84
C LEU A 95 -5.12 -5.26 -4.03
N ASP A 96 -5.66 -4.78 -2.91
CA ASP A 96 -6.82 -3.90 -2.83
C ASP A 96 -6.66 -2.62 -3.66
N VAL A 97 -5.48 -2.00 -3.59
CA VAL A 97 -5.12 -0.79 -4.33
C VAL A 97 -5.07 -0.99 -5.84
N VAL A 98 -4.76 -2.21 -6.29
CA VAL A 98 -4.70 -2.56 -7.72
C VAL A 98 -6.08 -2.98 -8.23
N LYS A 99 -6.87 -3.70 -7.43
CA LYS A 99 -8.24 -4.07 -7.78
C LYS A 99 -9.19 -2.87 -7.86
N SER A 100 -8.93 -1.85 -7.05
CA SER A 100 -9.77 -0.64 -6.97
C SER A 100 -9.34 0.48 -7.92
N GLY A 101 -8.15 0.37 -8.54
CA GLY A 101 -7.59 1.37 -9.46
C GLY A 101 -7.91 1.06 -10.91
#